data_AF-A0A1H5YC74-F1
#
_entry.id   AF-A0A1H5YC74-F1
#
_cell.length_a   1.000
_cell.length_b   1.000
_cell.length_c   1.000
_cell.angle_alpha   90.00
_cell.angle_beta   90.00
_cell.angle_gamma   90.00
#
_symmetry.space_group_name_H-M   'P 1'
#
loop_
_entity.id
_entity.type
_entity.pdbx_description
1 polymer ?
#
loop_
_entity_poly.entity_id
_entity_poly.type
_entity_poly.pdbx_seq_one_letter_code
_entity_poly.pdbx_strand_id
1 'polypeptide(L)'
;MKNILIAFLFLNSIYSFAQDKQLILTKKTNDLWFQSLKSSNILTEKIELINQRLISDMNVYIKWSFPDGITVQRIPKLDSISKIRNQGFCKPLYVVKYKKKKIAFRIENPLNDNLTNSVSKLITENNISAVEVWIDDKRKVLYGTSADCGIIFISTNKRKIFKAFKNLNLTNFYMDEIGNYKEN
;
A
#
# COMPACT_ATOMS: atom_id res chain seq x y z
N MET A 1 -26.42 -31.38 -31.96
CA MET A 1 -25.14 -31.07 -31.28
C MET A 1 -24.50 -29.75 -31.76
N LYS A 2 -25.29 -28.69 -31.99
CA LYS A 2 -24.76 -27.35 -32.35
C LYS A 2 -24.99 -26.32 -31.24
N ASN A 3 -25.97 -26.58 -30.36
CA ASN A 3 -26.40 -25.65 -29.31
C ASN A 3 -25.62 -25.78 -27.99
N ILE A 4 -24.79 -26.82 -27.83
CA ILE A 4 -23.96 -27.02 -26.61
C ILE A 4 -22.64 -26.23 -26.72
N LEU A 5 -22.13 -26.01 -27.94
CA LEU A 5 -20.88 -25.27 -28.18
C LEU A 5 -21.02 -23.77 -27.90
N ILE A 6 -22.22 -23.21 -28.05
CA ILE A 6 -22.47 -21.78 -27.82
C ILE A 6 -22.52 -21.47 -26.31
N ALA A 7 -23.05 -22.38 -25.48
CA ALA A 7 -23.06 -22.21 -24.03
C ALA A 7 -21.63 -22.23 -23.41
N PHE A 8 -20.71 -22.98 -24.00
CA PHE A 8 -19.31 -23.05 -23.55
C PHE A 8 -18.49 -21.80 -23.90
N LEU A 9 -18.92 -21.02 -24.90
CA LEU A 9 -18.27 -19.76 -25.28
C LEU A 9 -18.68 -18.58 -24.40
N PHE A 10 -19.88 -18.61 -23.81
CA PHE A 10 -20.32 -17.57 -22.87
C PHE A 10 -19.75 -17.71 -21.45
N LEU A 11 -19.30 -18.91 -21.05
CA LEU A 11 -18.68 -19.11 -19.73
C LEU A 11 -17.20 -18.69 -19.68
N ASN A 12 -16.52 -18.61 -20.83
CA ASN A 12 -15.12 -18.18 -20.89
C ASN A 12 -14.93 -16.67 -21.08
N SER A 13 -16.00 -15.90 -21.33
CA SER A 13 -15.90 -14.45 -21.57
C SER A 13 -15.80 -13.59 -20.31
N ILE A 14 -15.91 -14.18 -19.10
CA ILE A 14 -15.84 -13.45 -17.83
C ILE A 14 -14.40 -13.29 -17.31
N TYR A 15 -13.39 -13.80 -18.04
CA TYR A 15 -11.97 -13.66 -17.66
C TYR A 15 -11.21 -12.57 -18.42
N SER A 16 -11.91 -11.61 -19.03
CA SER A 16 -11.31 -10.34 -19.42
C SER A 16 -11.38 -9.36 -18.24
N PHE A 17 -10.59 -9.59 -17.19
CA PHE A 17 -10.22 -8.52 -16.26
C PHE A 17 -9.32 -7.55 -17.03
N ALA A 18 -9.94 -6.57 -17.68
CA ALA A 18 -9.24 -5.37 -18.11
C ALA A 18 -8.54 -4.78 -16.87
N GLN A 19 -7.23 -4.65 -16.96
CA GLN A 19 -6.33 -4.29 -15.88
C GLN A 19 -6.35 -2.78 -15.59
N ASP A 20 -7.54 -2.18 -15.51
CA ASP A 20 -7.68 -0.87 -14.92
C ASP A 20 -7.44 -1.03 -13.41
N LYS A 21 -6.23 -0.64 -12.97
CA LYS A 21 -5.84 -0.64 -11.56
C LYS A 21 -6.82 0.22 -10.79
N GLN A 22 -7.85 -0.40 -10.22
CA GLN A 22 -8.87 0.29 -9.46
C GLN A 22 -8.22 1.00 -8.27
N LEU A 23 -8.29 2.34 -8.26
CA LEU A 23 -7.75 3.15 -7.17
C LEU A 23 -8.62 2.99 -5.93
N ILE A 24 -7.99 2.93 -4.77
CA ILE A 24 -8.68 2.82 -3.48
C ILE A 24 -8.72 4.21 -2.84
N LEU A 25 -9.78 4.95 -3.15
CA LEU A 25 -9.90 6.37 -2.81
C LEU A 25 -10.79 6.65 -1.58
N THR A 26 -11.67 5.72 -1.21
CA THR A 26 -12.63 5.91 -0.11
C THR A 26 -12.40 4.93 1.03
N LYS A 27 -12.91 5.25 2.23
CA LYS A 27 -12.92 4.32 3.37
C LYS A 27 -13.61 2.99 3.01
N LYS A 28 -14.78 3.05 2.36
CA LYS A 28 -15.52 1.85 1.93
C LYS A 28 -14.69 0.96 1.01
N THR A 29 -14.02 1.54 0.01
CA THR A 29 -13.14 0.78 -0.90
C THR A 29 -11.93 0.20 -0.18
N ASN A 30 -11.39 0.90 0.83
CA ASN A 30 -10.30 0.39 1.65
C ASN A 30 -10.74 -0.80 2.50
N ASP A 31 -11.90 -0.68 3.15
CA ASP A 31 -12.47 -1.74 3.98
C ASP A 31 -12.74 -2.98 3.13
N LEU A 32 -13.35 -2.83 1.94
CA LEU A 32 -13.58 -3.94 1.01
C LEU A 32 -12.27 -4.61 0.56
N TRP A 33 -11.27 -3.83 0.17
CA TRP A 33 -9.96 -4.37 -0.24
C TRP A 33 -9.31 -5.18 0.88
N PHE A 34 -9.37 -4.67 2.12
CA PHE A 34 -8.85 -5.37 3.28
C PHE A 34 -9.64 -6.66 3.60
N GLN A 35 -10.96 -6.67 3.40
CA GLN A 35 -11.75 -7.91 3.50
C GLN A 35 -11.32 -8.93 2.44
N SER A 36 -11.10 -8.51 1.19
CA SER A 36 -10.58 -9.40 0.13
C SER A 36 -9.20 -9.99 0.50
N LEU A 37 -8.30 -9.16 1.03
CA LEU A 37 -6.98 -9.62 1.49
C LEU A 37 -7.08 -10.61 2.67
N LYS A 38 -8.03 -10.37 3.57
CA LYS A 38 -8.27 -11.24 4.74
C LYS A 38 -8.93 -12.56 4.35
N SER A 39 -9.88 -12.54 3.40
CA SER A 39 -10.65 -13.71 2.98
C SER A 39 -9.88 -14.66 2.09
N SER A 40 -8.86 -14.17 1.37
CA SER A 40 -7.96 -15.06 0.63
C SER A 40 -7.23 -16.00 1.59
N ASN A 41 -7.17 -17.29 1.26
CA ASN A 41 -6.40 -18.29 2.01
C ASN A 41 -5.06 -18.60 1.34
N ILE A 42 -4.84 -18.12 0.11
CA ILE A 42 -3.67 -18.43 -0.71
C ILE A 42 -2.66 -17.29 -0.57
N LEU A 43 -1.42 -17.62 -0.19
CA LEU A 43 -0.37 -16.62 0.03
C LEU A 43 -0.04 -15.83 -1.25
N THR A 44 -0.01 -16.49 -2.40
CA THR A 44 0.18 -15.89 -3.73
C THR A 44 -0.80 -14.76 -3.99
N GLU A 45 -2.10 -15.02 -3.82
CA GLU A 45 -3.16 -14.03 -4.04
C GLU A 45 -3.01 -12.84 -3.10
N LYS A 46 -2.66 -13.08 -1.82
CA LYS A 46 -2.40 -12.00 -0.87
C LYS A 46 -1.24 -11.12 -1.30
N ILE A 47 -0.16 -11.73 -1.78
CA ILE A 47 1.02 -11.03 -2.29
C ILE A 47 0.67 -10.21 -3.52
N GLU A 48 -0.11 -10.77 -4.44
CA GLU A 48 -0.58 -10.06 -5.61
C GLU A 48 -1.43 -8.85 -5.23
N LEU A 49 -2.43 -9.01 -4.35
CA LEU A 49 -3.25 -7.91 -3.85
C LEU A 49 -2.42 -6.82 -3.18
N ILE A 50 -1.41 -7.19 -2.38
CA ILE A 50 -0.49 -6.24 -1.74
C ILE A 50 0.32 -5.47 -2.77
N ASN A 51 0.90 -6.16 -3.77
CA ASN A 51 1.72 -5.51 -4.79
C ASN A 51 0.87 -4.61 -5.70
N GLN A 52 -0.34 -5.05 -6.06
CA GLN A 52 -1.31 -4.21 -6.77
C GLN A 52 -1.64 -2.96 -5.97
N ARG A 53 -1.85 -3.10 -4.65
CA ARG A 53 -2.11 -1.95 -3.76
C ARG A 53 -0.93 -0.99 -3.68
N LEU A 54 0.29 -1.50 -3.52
CA LEU A 54 1.50 -0.66 -3.49
C LEU A 54 1.62 0.18 -4.76
N ILE A 55 1.34 -0.42 -5.92
CA ILE A 55 1.43 0.26 -7.21
C ILE A 55 0.25 1.23 -7.42
N SER A 56 -0.97 0.87 -7.05
CA SER A 56 -2.12 1.77 -7.19
C SER A 56 -2.02 2.99 -6.28
N ASP A 57 -1.50 2.80 -5.06
CA ASP A 57 -1.24 3.88 -4.11
C ASP A 57 -0.18 4.88 -4.61
N MET A 58 0.58 4.56 -5.67
CA MET A 58 1.49 5.53 -6.33
C MET A 58 0.73 6.68 -7.01
N ASN A 59 -0.53 6.45 -7.38
CA ASN A 59 -1.39 7.46 -8.02
C ASN A 59 -2.37 8.10 -7.03
N VAL A 60 -2.22 7.80 -5.73
CA VAL A 60 -3.09 8.30 -4.66
C VAL A 60 -2.35 9.32 -3.81
N TYR A 61 -2.89 10.53 -3.77
CA TYR A 61 -2.47 11.60 -2.88
C TYR A 61 -3.30 11.58 -1.59
N ILE A 62 -2.66 11.46 -0.43
CA ILE A 62 -3.35 11.65 0.86
C ILE A 62 -3.15 13.10 1.27
N LYS A 63 -4.26 13.83 1.45
CA LYS A 63 -4.23 15.22 1.89
C LYS A 63 -3.69 15.28 3.30
N TRP A 64 -2.70 16.13 3.52
CA TRP A 64 -2.12 16.35 4.84
C TRP A 64 -2.86 17.46 5.58
N SER A 65 -3.03 17.26 6.88
CA SER A 65 -3.35 18.33 7.83
C SER A 65 -2.04 18.97 8.26
N PHE A 66 -1.89 20.26 8.01
CA PHE A 66 -0.75 21.04 8.46
C PHE A 66 -1.11 21.84 9.71
N PRO A 67 -0.13 22.20 10.56
CA PRO A 67 -0.32 23.22 11.58
C PRO A 67 -0.85 24.52 10.97
N ASP A 68 -1.56 25.31 11.77
CA ASP A 68 -2.09 26.59 11.35
C ASP A 68 -1.00 27.48 10.73
N GLY A 69 -1.30 28.07 9.58
CA GLY A 69 -0.36 28.91 8.82
C GLY A 69 0.47 28.18 7.76
N ILE A 70 0.52 26.85 7.73
CA ILE A 70 1.17 26.09 6.64
C ILE A 70 0.08 25.48 5.75
N THR A 71 0.20 25.65 4.43
CA THR A 71 -0.72 25.02 3.47
C THR A 71 0.06 24.21 2.45
N VAL A 72 -0.59 23.23 1.80
CA VAL A 72 0.02 22.41 0.73
C VAL A 72 0.64 23.30 -0.35
N GLN A 73 -0.01 24.42 -0.70
CA GLN A 73 0.48 25.37 -1.70
C GLN A 73 1.83 25.99 -1.33
N ARG A 74 2.16 26.06 -0.04
CA ARG A 74 3.45 26.57 0.45
C ARG A 74 4.58 25.55 0.33
N ILE A 75 4.28 24.30 -0.02
CA ILE A 75 5.28 23.24 -0.24
C ILE A 75 5.18 22.78 -1.71
N PRO A 76 5.97 23.36 -2.62
CA PRO A 76 5.79 23.21 -4.08
C PRO A 76 5.74 21.77 -4.58
N LYS A 77 6.49 20.87 -3.93
CA LYS A 77 6.52 19.45 -4.29
C LYS A 77 5.22 18.73 -3.93
N LEU A 78 4.61 19.06 -2.79
CA LEU A 78 3.32 18.51 -2.39
C LEU A 78 2.17 19.12 -3.20
N ASP A 79 2.23 20.42 -3.48
CA ASP A 79 1.29 21.11 -4.35
C ASP A 79 1.26 20.47 -5.75
N SER A 80 2.43 20.26 -6.35
CA SER A 80 2.57 19.60 -7.65
C SER A 80 1.97 18.19 -7.65
N ILE A 81 2.20 17.42 -6.58
CA ILE A 81 1.64 16.07 -6.45
C ILE A 81 0.13 16.09 -6.30
N SER A 82 -0.41 17.03 -5.53
CA SER A 82 -1.85 17.16 -5.31
C SER A 82 -2.62 17.49 -6.60
N LYS A 83 -1.97 18.15 -7.57
CA LYS A 83 -2.55 18.54 -8.86
C LYS A 83 -2.60 17.40 -9.88
N ILE A 84 -1.71 16.42 -9.79
CA ILE A 84 -1.57 15.34 -10.80
C ILE A 84 -2.10 13.98 -10.32
N ARG A 85 -2.41 13.83 -9.03
CA ARG A 85 -2.85 12.56 -8.42
C ARG A 85 -4.26 12.66 -7.86
N ASN A 86 -4.91 11.50 -7.74
CA ASN A 86 -6.24 11.44 -7.16
C ASN A 86 -6.16 11.54 -5.64
N GLN A 87 -6.93 12.45 -5.05
CA GLN A 87 -7.04 12.52 -3.60
C GLN A 87 -7.71 11.24 -3.07
N GLY A 88 -7.06 10.55 -2.15
CA GLY A 88 -7.59 9.36 -1.48
C GLY A 88 -7.81 9.57 0.01
N PHE A 89 -8.53 8.62 0.59
CA PHE A 89 -8.83 8.55 2.02
C PHE A 89 -7.55 8.35 2.84
N CYS A 90 -6.85 7.24 2.60
CA CYS A 90 -5.57 6.94 3.27
C CYS A 90 -4.88 5.70 2.69
N LYS A 91 -3.69 5.39 3.23
CA LYS A 91 -2.85 4.25 2.84
C LYS A 91 -2.55 3.36 4.05
N PRO A 92 -2.44 2.04 3.87
CA PRO A 92 -2.20 1.11 4.98
C PRO A 92 -0.77 1.22 5.53
N LEU A 93 -0.60 0.80 6.78
CA LEU A 93 0.71 0.60 7.40
C LEU A 93 1.24 -0.79 7.06
N TYR A 94 2.45 -0.87 6.53
CA TYR A 94 3.12 -2.14 6.29
C TYR A 94 4.13 -2.41 7.42
N VAL A 95 4.16 -3.64 7.92
CA VAL A 95 5.10 -4.06 8.97
C VAL A 95 5.79 -5.35 8.57
N VAL A 96 7.08 -5.26 8.22
CA VAL A 96 7.89 -6.44 7.91
C VAL A 96 8.37 -7.08 9.19
N LYS A 97 8.07 -8.38 9.38
CA LYS A 97 8.44 -9.18 10.56
C LYS A 97 9.56 -10.18 10.21
N TYR A 98 10.60 -10.23 11.04
CA TYR A 98 11.60 -11.30 11.04
C TYR A 98 11.95 -11.68 12.49
N LYS A 99 11.55 -12.88 12.93
CA LYS A 99 11.63 -13.29 14.33
C LYS A 99 10.99 -12.21 15.23
N LYS A 100 11.72 -11.69 16.22
CA LYS A 100 11.27 -10.60 17.11
C LYS A 100 11.46 -9.19 16.52
N LYS A 101 12.06 -9.04 15.33
CA LYS A 101 12.38 -7.75 14.71
C LYS A 101 11.25 -7.30 13.79
N LYS A 102 11.00 -5.99 13.76
CA LYS A 102 9.96 -5.35 12.97
C LYS A 102 10.50 -4.11 12.26
N ILE A 103 10.03 -3.85 11.04
CA ILE A 103 10.24 -2.59 10.31
C ILE A 103 8.87 -2.13 9.84
N ALA A 104 8.42 -0.98 10.32
CA ALA A 104 7.17 -0.38 9.89
C ALA A 104 7.45 0.67 8.81
N PHE A 105 6.62 0.73 7.78
CA PHE A 105 6.71 1.73 6.73
C PHE A 105 5.36 2.03 6.10
N ARG A 106 5.24 3.22 5.52
CA ARG A 106 4.11 3.66 4.70
C ARG A 106 4.64 4.24 3.41
N ILE A 107 3.91 4.03 2.33
CA ILE A 107 4.21 4.61 1.03
C ILE A 107 3.55 6.00 0.98
N GLU A 108 4.18 6.98 1.61
CA GLU A 108 3.65 8.35 1.74
C GLU A 108 4.12 9.28 0.61
N ASN A 109 3.47 10.43 0.51
CA ASN A 109 3.93 11.49 -0.37
C ASN A 109 5.18 12.19 0.20
N PRO A 110 5.98 12.81 -0.67
CA PRO A 110 6.09 12.53 -2.08
C PRO A 110 6.62 11.12 -2.34
N LEU A 111 6.02 10.47 -3.33
CA LEU A 111 6.31 9.07 -3.64
C LEU A 111 7.61 8.94 -4.41
N ASN A 112 8.36 7.90 -4.10
CA ASN A 112 9.52 7.46 -4.86
C ASN A 112 9.14 6.17 -5.58
N ASP A 113 8.86 6.26 -6.87
CA ASP A 113 8.44 5.13 -7.70
C ASP A 113 9.48 4.00 -7.68
N ASN A 114 10.77 4.33 -7.67
CA ASN A 114 11.86 3.37 -7.55
C ASN A 114 11.84 2.64 -6.21
N LEU A 115 11.50 3.35 -5.13
CA LEU A 115 11.37 2.79 -3.79
C LEU A 115 10.19 1.82 -3.71
N THR A 116 9.01 2.22 -4.21
CA THR A 116 7.82 1.36 -4.25
C THR A 116 8.07 0.11 -5.10
N ASN A 117 8.72 0.26 -6.26
CA ASN A 117 9.12 -0.85 -7.11
C ASN A 117 10.11 -1.79 -6.40
N SER A 118 11.05 -1.24 -5.62
CA SER A 118 12.00 -2.03 -4.84
C SER A 118 11.33 -2.80 -3.71
N VAL A 119 10.33 -2.19 -3.03
CA VAL A 119 9.50 -2.87 -2.03
C VAL A 119 8.73 -4.02 -2.67
N SER A 120 8.03 -3.77 -3.79
CA SER A 120 7.25 -4.78 -4.50
C SER A 120 8.10 -5.99 -4.92
N LYS A 121 9.32 -5.76 -5.43
CA LYS A 121 10.28 -6.82 -5.78
C LYS A 121 10.71 -7.71 -4.60
N LEU A 122 10.64 -7.22 -3.37
CA LEU A 122 10.95 -8.01 -2.18
C LEU A 122 9.75 -8.83 -1.68
N ILE A 123 8.52 -8.43 -2.01
CA ILE A 123 7.29 -9.10 -1.61
C ILE A 123 6.92 -10.13 -2.68
N THR A 124 7.53 -11.32 -2.57
CA THR A 124 7.27 -12.47 -3.44
C THR A 124 7.01 -13.72 -2.61
N GLU A 125 6.36 -14.73 -3.19
CA GLU A 125 6.05 -16.00 -2.50
C GLU A 125 7.30 -16.66 -1.94
N ASN A 126 8.40 -16.59 -2.70
CA ASN A 126 9.68 -17.13 -2.26
C ASN A 126 10.24 -16.38 -1.05
N ASN A 127 9.93 -15.09 -0.88
CA ASN A 127 10.53 -14.23 0.13
C ASN A 127 9.67 -14.08 1.39
N ILE A 128 8.36 -14.22 1.25
CA ILE A 128 7.37 -14.00 2.31
C ILE A 128 6.84 -15.35 2.80
N SER A 129 6.75 -15.52 4.12
CA SER A 129 6.24 -16.74 4.75
C SER A 129 4.79 -16.63 5.19
N ALA A 130 4.32 -15.43 5.52
CA ALA A 130 2.94 -15.20 5.93
C ALA A 130 2.53 -13.74 5.78
N VAL A 131 1.23 -13.52 5.58
CA VAL A 131 0.58 -12.21 5.61
C VAL A 131 -0.53 -12.23 6.67
N GLU A 132 -0.51 -11.24 7.55
CA GLU A 132 -1.52 -11.03 8.61
C GLU A 132 -2.06 -9.59 8.48
N VAL A 133 -3.34 -9.40 8.77
CA VAL A 133 -4.06 -8.13 8.55
C VAL A 133 -4.78 -7.72 9.84
N TRP A 134 -4.58 -6.48 10.28
CA TRP A 134 -5.34 -5.87 11.39
C TRP A 134 -6.14 -4.67 10.88
N ILE A 135 -7.48 -4.77 10.92
CA ILE A 135 -8.41 -3.69 10.54
C ILE A 135 -9.10 -3.15 11.78
N ASP A 136 -9.73 -4.00 12.58
CA ASP A 136 -10.49 -3.61 13.79
C ASP A 136 -9.80 -4.07 15.10
N ASP A 137 -8.50 -4.33 15.04
CA ASP A 137 -7.74 -4.80 16.20
C ASP A 137 -7.42 -3.65 17.16
N LYS A 138 -7.77 -3.79 18.44
CA LYS A 138 -7.49 -2.77 19.48
C LYS A 138 -5.99 -2.51 19.64
N ARG A 139 -5.12 -3.47 19.33
CA ARG A 139 -3.66 -3.35 19.42
C ARG A 139 -3.07 -2.45 18.34
N LYS A 140 -3.85 -2.03 17.33
CA LYS A 140 -3.42 -1.01 16.36
C LYS A 140 -2.99 0.29 17.03
N VAL A 141 -3.53 0.60 18.22
CA VAL A 141 -3.15 1.78 19.02
C VAL A 141 -1.63 1.86 19.26
N LEU A 142 -0.93 0.72 19.32
CA LEU A 142 0.53 0.64 19.46
C LEU A 142 1.31 1.23 18.28
N TYR A 143 0.63 1.49 17.15
CA TYR A 143 1.20 2.03 15.92
C TYR A 143 0.68 3.45 15.60
N GLY A 144 -0.10 4.04 16.52
CA GLY A 144 -0.65 5.40 16.40
C GLY A 144 -1.56 5.60 15.18
N THR A 145 -1.72 6.85 14.78
CA THR A 145 -2.59 7.28 13.66
C THR A 145 -2.19 6.67 12.32
N SER A 146 -0.93 6.22 12.19
CA SER A 146 -0.47 5.51 10.99
C SER A 146 -1.19 4.18 10.76
N ALA A 147 -1.82 3.60 11.78
CA ALA A 147 -2.56 2.34 11.69
C ALA A 147 -4.07 2.51 11.52
N ASP A 148 -4.59 3.75 11.45
CA ASP A 148 -6.02 4.01 11.35
C ASP A 148 -6.64 3.32 10.13
N CYS A 149 -5.85 3.20 9.07
CA CYS A 149 -6.25 2.65 7.78
C CYS A 149 -6.01 1.15 7.63
N GLY A 150 -5.61 0.49 8.70
CA GLY A 150 -5.27 -0.93 8.73
C GLY A 150 -3.78 -1.18 8.65
N ILE A 151 -3.37 -2.33 9.20
CA ILE A 151 -1.99 -2.80 9.23
C ILE A 151 -1.88 -4.10 8.45
N ILE A 152 -0.86 -4.19 7.61
CA ILE A 152 -0.47 -5.39 6.87
C ILE A 152 0.88 -5.86 7.41
N PHE A 153 0.88 -6.99 8.09
CA PHE A 153 2.08 -7.65 8.55
C PHE A 153 2.59 -8.61 7.49
N ILE A 154 3.83 -8.40 7.06
CA ILE A 154 4.51 -9.21 6.05
C ILE A 154 5.64 -9.95 6.76
N SER A 155 5.47 -11.25 6.99
CA SER A 155 6.47 -12.07 7.67
C SER A 155 7.45 -12.69 6.68
N THR A 156 8.73 -12.70 7.03
CA THR A 156 9.75 -13.46 6.30
C THR A 156 10.59 -14.29 7.25
N ASN A 157 10.94 -15.49 6.82
CA ASN A 157 11.90 -16.35 7.53
C ASN A 157 13.35 -16.10 7.04
N LYS A 158 13.53 -15.26 6.02
CA LYS A 158 14.82 -15.02 5.36
C LYS A 158 15.47 -13.74 5.88
N ARG A 159 16.56 -13.88 6.65
CA ARG A 159 17.34 -12.74 7.18
C ARG A 159 17.80 -11.77 6.08
N LYS A 160 18.17 -12.30 4.91
CA LYS A 160 18.61 -11.49 3.75
C LYS A 160 17.50 -10.56 3.25
N ILE A 161 16.27 -11.04 3.18
CA ILE A 161 15.11 -10.25 2.76
C ILE A 161 14.78 -9.17 3.77
N PHE A 162 14.76 -9.50 5.06
CA PHE A 162 14.55 -8.48 6.10
C PHE A 162 15.63 -7.39 6.08
N LYS A 163 16.90 -7.75 5.88
CA LYS A 163 17.98 -6.77 5.69
C LYS A 163 17.77 -5.92 4.43
N ALA A 164 17.31 -6.50 3.33
CA ALA A 164 17.00 -5.75 2.11
C ALA A 164 15.94 -4.67 2.37
N PHE A 165 14.83 -5.01 3.05
CA PHE A 165 13.84 -4.01 3.48
C PHE A 165 14.44 -2.91 4.35
N LYS A 166 15.31 -3.27 5.32
CA LYS A 166 15.99 -2.29 6.17
C LYS A 166 16.84 -1.30 5.35
N ASN A 167 17.53 -1.80 4.34
CA ASN A 167 18.44 -1.00 3.52
C ASN A 167 17.71 -0.06 2.55
N LEU A 168 16.41 -0.26 2.32
CA LEU A 168 15.58 0.67 1.54
C LEU A 168 15.30 1.99 2.27
N ASN A 169 15.62 2.09 3.57
CA ASN A 169 15.39 3.29 4.39
C ASN A 169 13.97 3.86 4.25
N LEU A 170 12.95 2.99 4.39
CA LEU A 170 11.54 3.28 4.13
C LEU A 170 10.87 4.23 5.15
N THR A 171 11.63 4.74 6.11
CA THR A 171 11.16 5.62 7.20
C THR A 171 11.51 7.07 6.89
N ASN A 172 10.52 7.95 7.07
CA ASN A 172 10.63 9.41 7.16
C ASN A 172 11.09 10.14 5.89
N PHE A 173 10.12 10.58 5.09
CA PHE A 173 10.41 11.57 4.05
C PHE A 173 9.68 12.91 4.28
N TYR A 174 8.49 12.92 4.88
CA TYR A 174 7.72 14.17 5.01
C TYR A 174 8.29 15.15 6.06
N MET A 175 8.81 14.66 7.18
CA MET A 175 9.47 15.52 8.17
C MET A 175 10.74 16.14 7.61
N ASP A 176 11.42 15.44 6.70
CA ASP A 176 12.59 15.95 6.01
C ASP A 176 12.20 17.03 5.00
N GLU A 177 11.05 16.92 4.31
CA GLU A 177 10.56 17.99 3.42
C GLU A 177 10.12 19.25 4.16
N ILE A 178 9.42 19.09 5.29
CA ILE A 178 9.00 20.22 6.14
C ILE A 178 10.21 20.84 6.83
N GLY A 179 11.15 20.03 7.35
CA GLY A 179 12.35 20.51 8.02
C GLY A 179 13.31 21.26 7.11
N ASN A 180 13.27 20.99 5.80
CA ASN A 180 14.04 21.72 4.79
C ASN A 180 13.28 22.90 4.17
N TYR A 181 12.03 23.16 4.58
CA TYR A 181 11.28 24.34 4.15
C TYR A 181 11.92 25.59 4.78
N LYS A 182 12.42 26.50 3.92
CA LYS A 182 12.82 27.85 4.33
C LYS A 182 11.65 28.78 4.07
N GLU A 183 11.18 29.45 5.12
CA GLU A 183 10.29 30.60 4.97
C GLU A 183 11.05 31.70 4.22
N ASN A 184 10.52 32.10 3.06
CA ASN A 184 10.98 33.29 2.34
C ASN A 184 10.27 34.52 2.87
#